data_AF-A0A520Z2S4-F1
#
_entry.id   AF-A0A520Z2S4-F1
#
_cell.length_a   1.000
_cell.length_b   1.000
_cell.length_c   1.000
_cell.angle_alpha   90.00
_cell.angle_beta   90.00
_cell.angle_gamma   90.00
#
_symmetry.space_group_name_H-M   'P 1'
#
loop_
_entity.id
_entity.type
_entity.pdbx_description
1 polymer ?
#
loop_
_entity_poly.entity_id
_entity_poly.type
_entity_poly.pdbx_seq_one_letter_code
_entity_poly.pdbx_strand_id
1 'polypeptide(L)'
;MSKTAMKLLLRIFIFLFGVVIAGVVLLFILGWAASYALFDSEPQVAAYESTSLEDLRRIKHLAIDFSRQTSPDAVKRVTLSERDVNLAIGHFVPRQAKLPEQTYFAAQLAPAERANVIASALAKPLAKQLYEQYRNQLQPWARSLAEKVVAASTGRWVNAQLELTVNADAEQGKWLSVEKIKLGSIPLNESLSRDIAARVLREITQREDMALAIESWKNLRRLSVEDTKLSVEFVIPERGGELALGGIESLVLKPGEQELINIYSRQLAALPRSGALVKVIAPLFEFAAQRSKQSRDPVAENRALLLALARRYGGEQLLTMMDSGQQRFARDIPKPYTIYGRRDLAQHLILSAGLSLIASQDVAELFGIDKELSDLLGGRSISAWDLLADKAGLRLAENATLSSASAIDTQKWFSRARRDRQILPDLGAEFDYSEDKFGPDELDQLELMIELYLEQHPALRKRS
;
A
#
# COMPACT_ATOMS: atom_id res chain seq x y z
N MET A 1 -68.56 -2.08 -39.56
CA MET A 1 -68.02 -0.92 -38.81
C MET A 1 -68.09 0.32 -39.68
N SER A 2 -68.69 1.42 -39.21
CA SER A 2 -68.74 2.67 -39.99
C SER A 2 -67.34 3.27 -40.16
N LYS A 3 -67.09 3.98 -41.29
CA LYS A 3 -65.83 4.71 -41.52
C LYS A 3 -65.45 5.64 -40.36
N THR A 4 -66.44 6.11 -39.61
CA THR A 4 -66.30 6.94 -38.42
C THR A 4 -65.71 6.17 -37.23
N ALA A 5 -66.17 4.94 -36.97
CA ALA A 5 -65.63 4.09 -35.90
C ALA A 5 -64.18 3.67 -36.17
N MET A 6 -63.83 3.39 -37.43
CA MET A 6 -62.46 3.07 -37.85
C MET A 6 -61.50 4.26 -37.65
N LYS A 7 -61.93 5.48 -37.99
CA LYS A 7 -61.14 6.71 -37.77
C LYS A 7 -60.93 7.01 -36.28
N LEU A 8 -61.93 6.72 -35.45
CA LEU A 8 -61.84 6.93 -34.00
C LEU A 8 -60.84 5.94 -33.37
N LEU A 9 -60.90 4.66 -33.73
CA LEU A 9 -59.96 3.64 -33.27
C LEU A 9 -58.52 3.95 -33.71
N LEU A 10 -58.32 4.42 -34.95
CA LEU A 10 -57.01 4.82 -35.43
C LEU A 10 -56.43 6.02 -34.65
N ARG A 11 -57.26 7.01 -34.31
CA ARG A 11 -56.83 8.17 -33.50
C ARG A 11 -56.48 7.76 -32.06
N ILE A 12 -57.25 6.87 -31.46
CA ILE A 12 -56.97 6.32 -30.12
C ILE A 12 -55.67 5.52 -30.15
N PHE A 13 -55.45 4.71 -31.18
CA PHE A 13 -54.22 3.94 -31.36
C PHE A 13 -52.99 4.85 -31.54
N ILE A 14 -53.06 5.86 -32.39
CA ILE A 14 -51.97 6.83 -32.59
C ILE A 14 -51.67 7.59 -31.29
N PHE A 15 -52.69 7.98 -30.54
CA PHE A 15 -52.52 8.65 -29.25
C PHE A 15 -51.85 7.74 -28.22
N LEU A 16 -52.34 6.50 -28.04
CA LEU A 16 -51.73 5.50 -27.15
C LEU A 16 -50.29 5.20 -27.55
N PHE A 17 -50.01 5.04 -28.84
CA PHE A 17 -48.67 4.81 -29.37
C PHE A 17 -47.74 6.00 -29.09
N GLY A 18 -48.23 7.23 -29.25
CA GLY A 18 -47.49 8.45 -28.90
C GLY A 18 -47.15 8.55 -27.42
N VAL A 19 -48.08 8.19 -26.53
CA VAL A 19 -47.85 8.16 -25.07
C VAL A 19 -46.78 7.13 -24.69
N VAL A 20 -46.82 5.94 -25.29
CA VAL A 20 -45.82 4.89 -25.06
C VAL A 20 -44.43 5.34 -25.53
N ILE A 21 -44.32 5.94 -26.72
CA ILE A 21 -43.04 6.49 -27.22
C ILE A 21 -42.52 7.59 -26.30
N ALA A 22 -43.38 8.54 -25.90
CA ALA A 22 -42.99 9.61 -24.99
C ALA A 22 -42.50 9.06 -23.64
N GLY A 23 -43.14 8.02 -23.12
CA GLY A 23 -42.69 7.31 -21.92
C GLY A 23 -41.31 6.65 -22.09
N VAL A 24 -41.07 5.99 -23.23
CA VAL A 24 -39.76 5.38 -23.54
C VAL A 24 -38.67 6.43 -23.68
N VAL A 25 -38.95 7.55 -24.38
CA VAL A 25 -38.02 8.67 -24.53
C VAL A 25 -37.72 9.29 -23.17
N LEU A 26 -38.73 9.51 -22.33
CA LEU A 26 -38.54 10.03 -20.98
C LEU A 26 -37.68 9.11 -20.12
N LEU A 27 -37.91 7.79 -20.16
CA LEU A 27 -37.06 6.81 -19.47
C LEU A 27 -35.62 6.83 -19.99
N PHE A 28 -35.42 7.03 -21.29
CA PHE A 28 -34.10 7.15 -21.89
C PHE A 28 -33.40 8.44 -21.45
N ILE A 29 -34.12 9.57 -21.42
CA ILE A 29 -33.63 10.86 -20.92
C ILE A 29 -33.29 10.76 -19.43
N LEU A 30 -34.13 10.12 -18.62
CA LEU A 30 -33.89 9.91 -17.20
C LEU A 30 -32.68 8.99 -16.96
N GLY A 31 -32.55 7.90 -17.72
CA GLY A 31 -31.39 7.02 -17.66
C GLY A 31 -30.10 7.71 -18.11
N TRP A 32 -30.17 8.55 -19.15
CA TRP A 32 -29.05 9.35 -19.63
C TRP A 32 -28.66 10.44 -18.63
N ALA A 33 -29.63 11.16 -18.06
CA ALA A 33 -29.39 12.15 -17.01
C ALA A 33 -28.82 11.52 -15.75
N ALA A 34 -29.31 10.34 -15.34
CA ALA A 34 -28.75 9.58 -14.22
C ALA A 34 -27.31 9.12 -14.49
N SER A 35 -27.02 8.66 -15.72
CA SER A 35 -25.66 8.32 -16.15
C SER A 35 -24.73 9.54 -16.10
N TYR A 36 -25.18 10.69 -16.60
CA TYR A 36 -24.41 11.94 -16.57
C TYR A 36 -24.21 12.47 -15.15
N ALA A 37 -25.18 12.29 -14.26
CA ALA A 37 -25.08 12.72 -12.87
C ALA A 37 -24.21 11.79 -12.01
N LEU A 38 -24.10 10.51 -12.37
CA LEU A 38 -23.30 9.52 -11.64
C LEU A 38 -21.84 9.46 -12.12
N PHE A 39 -21.61 9.69 -13.42
CA PHE A 39 -20.31 9.55 -14.06
C PHE A 39 -19.70 10.90 -14.43
N ASP A 40 -18.58 11.21 -13.80
CA ASP A 40 -17.80 12.40 -14.08
C ASP A 40 -16.76 12.14 -15.19
N SER A 41 -16.33 13.19 -15.86
CA SER A 41 -15.23 13.12 -16.84
C SER A 41 -13.86 13.02 -16.19
N GLU A 42 -13.72 13.53 -14.96
CA GLU A 42 -12.46 13.60 -14.24
C GLU A 42 -12.60 13.04 -12.82
N PRO A 43 -11.53 12.44 -12.27
CA PRO A 43 -11.50 12.05 -10.88
C PRO A 43 -11.33 13.28 -9.98
N GLN A 44 -11.93 13.24 -8.79
CA GLN A 44 -11.62 14.20 -7.74
C GLN A 44 -10.27 13.92 -7.06
N VAL A 45 -9.85 12.65 -7.03
CA VAL A 45 -8.54 12.21 -6.57
C VAL A 45 -7.91 11.36 -7.66
N ALA A 46 -6.85 11.86 -8.29
CA ALA A 46 -6.22 11.23 -9.45
C ALA A 46 -5.06 10.28 -9.08
N ALA A 47 -4.47 10.45 -7.90
CA ALA A 47 -3.35 9.66 -7.40
C ALA A 47 -3.30 9.73 -5.87
N TYR A 48 -2.62 8.76 -5.25
CA TYR A 48 -2.23 8.87 -3.84
C TYR A 48 -1.10 9.88 -3.67
N GLU A 49 -1.02 10.51 -2.50
CA GLU A 49 0.08 11.43 -2.20
C GLU A 49 1.43 10.69 -2.26
N SER A 50 2.38 11.26 -3.00
CA SER A 50 3.77 10.80 -3.00
C SER A 50 4.47 11.26 -1.73
N THR A 51 5.34 10.43 -1.18
CA THR A 51 6.03 10.74 0.07
C THR A 51 7.20 11.70 -0.19
N SER A 52 7.29 12.81 0.54
CA SER A 52 8.44 13.72 0.46
C SER A 52 9.44 13.45 1.59
N LEU A 53 10.68 13.90 1.44
CA LEU A 53 11.71 13.75 2.47
C LEU A 53 11.35 14.41 3.82
N GLU A 54 10.56 15.49 3.79
CA GLU A 54 10.04 16.14 4.99
C GLU A 54 8.99 15.27 5.71
N ASP A 55 8.10 14.63 4.93
CA ASP A 55 7.09 13.71 5.47
C ASP A 55 7.74 12.54 6.19
N LEU A 56 8.83 12.02 5.62
CA LEU A 56 9.58 10.91 6.18
C LEU A 56 10.25 11.24 7.51
N ARG A 57 10.92 12.40 7.59
CA ARG A 57 11.49 12.89 8.86
C ARG A 57 10.40 13.04 9.92
N ARG A 58 9.24 13.55 9.51
CA ARG A 58 8.09 13.72 10.40
C ARG A 58 7.51 12.40 10.88
N ILE A 59 7.33 11.41 9.99
CA ILE A 59 6.89 10.05 10.34
C ILE A 59 7.88 9.40 11.32
N LYS A 60 9.19 9.57 11.12
CA LYS A 60 10.22 9.10 12.05
C LYS A 60 10.08 9.74 13.43
N HIS A 61 9.91 11.05 13.50
CA HIS A 61 9.67 11.74 14.78
C HIS A 61 8.40 11.24 15.46
N LEU A 62 7.30 11.06 14.72
CA LEU A 62 6.07 10.48 15.26
C LEU A 62 6.29 9.08 15.84
N ALA A 63 7.06 8.22 15.17
CA ALA A 63 7.39 6.88 15.66
C ALA A 63 8.25 6.92 16.94
N ILE A 64 9.25 7.81 17.00
CA ILE A 64 10.10 7.96 18.18
C ILE A 64 9.31 8.52 19.37
N ASP A 65 8.49 9.54 19.14
CA ASP A 65 7.65 10.12 20.18
C ASP A 65 6.62 9.09 20.68
N PHE A 66 6.08 8.29 19.77
CA PHE A 66 5.18 7.19 20.08
C PHE A 66 5.82 6.09 20.95
N SER A 67 7.08 5.74 20.70
CA SER A 67 7.79 4.73 21.50
C SER A 67 8.05 5.16 22.93
N ARG A 68 8.37 6.45 23.11
CA ARG A 68 8.78 7.05 24.39
C ARG A 68 7.60 7.28 25.32
N GLN A 69 6.37 7.18 24.82
CA GLN A 69 5.17 7.29 25.64
C GLN A 69 5.10 6.14 26.65
N THR A 70 5.41 6.47 27.90
CA THR A 70 5.14 5.64 29.08
C THR A 70 3.80 6.09 29.66
N SER A 71 2.73 5.38 29.31
CA SER A 71 1.38 5.66 29.81
C SER A 71 1.05 4.77 31.01
N PRO A 72 0.47 5.30 32.09
CA PRO A 72 0.05 4.52 33.26
C PRO A 72 -0.90 3.36 32.93
N ASP A 73 -1.71 3.51 31.88
CA ASP A 73 -2.77 2.57 31.49
C ASP A 73 -2.46 1.80 30.18
N ALA A 74 -1.19 1.80 29.74
CA ALA A 74 -0.74 1.26 28.45
C ALA A 74 -1.41 1.86 27.19
N VAL A 75 -2.18 2.95 27.34
CA VAL A 75 -2.79 3.70 26.23
C VAL A 75 -1.76 4.64 25.62
N LYS A 76 -1.48 4.49 24.33
CA LYS A 76 -0.63 5.40 23.56
C LYS A 76 -1.48 6.33 22.69
N ARG A 77 -0.95 7.53 22.42
CA ARG A 77 -1.59 8.58 21.61
C ARG A 77 -0.71 8.94 20.42
N VAL A 78 -1.31 9.13 19.26
CA VAL A 78 -0.64 9.73 18.09
C VAL A 78 -1.51 10.83 17.51
N THR A 79 -0.87 11.94 17.09
CA THR A 79 -1.54 13.06 16.43
C THR A 79 -1.04 13.18 15.01
N LEU A 80 -1.96 13.04 14.06
CA LEU A 80 -1.72 12.99 12.63
C LEU A 80 -2.31 14.23 11.97
N SER A 81 -1.57 14.83 11.05
CA SER A 81 -2.09 15.85 10.14
C SER A 81 -2.92 15.19 9.03
N GLU A 82 -3.70 15.98 8.30
CA GLU A 82 -4.39 15.51 7.09
C GLU A 82 -3.43 14.82 6.11
N ARG A 83 -2.24 15.41 5.92
CA ARG A 83 -1.19 14.85 5.06
C ARG A 83 -0.71 13.48 5.53
N ASP A 84 -0.53 13.26 6.84
CA ASP A 84 -0.18 11.92 7.35
C ASP A 84 -1.29 10.90 7.12
N VAL A 85 -2.54 11.33 7.29
CA VAL A 85 -3.70 10.47 7.07
C VAL A 85 -3.75 10.05 5.60
N ASN A 86 -3.53 10.98 4.66
CA ASN A 86 -3.51 10.68 3.23
C ASN A 86 -2.33 9.81 2.80
N LEU A 87 -1.13 10.04 3.36
CA LEU A 87 0.02 9.15 3.14
C LEU A 87 -0.26 7.74 3.68
N ALA A 88 -0.86 7.63 4.86
CA ALA A 88 -1.27 6.35 5.43
C ALA A 88 -2.34 5.66 4.57
N ILE A 89 -3.34 6.39 4.09
CA ILE A 89 -4.37 5.86 3.16
C ILE A 89 -3.70 5.30 1.90
N GLY A 90 -2.83 6.08 1.26
CA GLY A 90 -2.13 5.65 0.05
C GLY A 90 -1.23 4.44 0.25
N HIS A 91 -0.67 4.29 1.45
CA HIS A 91 0.19 3.15 1.79
C HIS A 91 -0.61 1.90 2.17
N PHE A 92 -1.53 2.00 3.13
CA PHE A 92 -2.15 0.83 3.74
C PHE A 92 -3.36 0.32 2.95
N VAL A 93 -4.18 1.20 2.38
CA VAL A 93 -5.46 0.81 1.76
C VAL A 93 -5.26 -0.12 0.55
N PRO A 94 -4.38 0.17 -0.43
CA PRO A 94 -4.15 -0.74 -1.57
C PRO A 94 -3.51 -2.07 -1.20
N ARG A 95 -2.85 -2.14 -0.02
CA ARG A 95 -2.19 -3.35 0.46
C ARG A 95 -3.17 -4.26 1.21
N GLN A 96 -4.09 -3.70 1.98
CA GLN A 96 -5.05 -4.45 2.78
C GLN A 96 -6.33 -4.78 2.00
N ALA A 97 -6.73 -3.93 1.04
CA ALA A 97 -7.95 -4.09 0.29
C ALA A 97 -7.70 -4.53 -1.16
N LYS A 98 -8.39 -5.58 -1.61
CA LYS A 98 -8.57 -5.80 -3.05
C LYS A 98 -9.48 -4.72 -3.62
N LEU A 99 -8.89 -3.78 -4.35
CA LEU A 99 -9.58 -2.67 -5.00
C LEU A 99 -9.59 -2.84 -6.52
N PRO A 100 -10.60 -2.32 -7.21
CA PRO A 100 -10.55 -2.17 -8.67
C PRO A 100 -9.37 -1.32 -9.10
N GLU A 101 -8.85 -1.56 -10.30
CA GLU A 101 -7.80 -0.74 -10.90
C GLU A 101 -8.20 0.75 -10.94
N GLN A 102 -7.23 1.64 -10.68
CA GLN A 102 -7.42 3.10 -10.66
C GLN A 102 -8.54 3.52 -9.69
N THR A 103 -8.43 3.05 -8.45
CA THR A 103 -9.23 3.52 -7.32
C THR A 103 -8.34 4.29 -6.38
N TYR A 104 -8.74 5.51 -6.02
CA TYR A 104 -8.00 6.41 -5.14
C TYR A 104 -8.91 6.91 -4.01
N PHE A 105 -8.30 7.16 -2.87
CA PHE A 105 -8.97 7.68 -1.68
C PHE A 105 -8.16 8.83 -1.10
N ALA A 106 -8.86 9.83 -0.57
CA ALA A 106 -8.28 10.90 0.23
C ALA A 106 -9.23 11.23 1.39
N ALA A 107 -8.67 11.64 2.51
CA ALA A 107 -9.37 12.23 3.63
C ALA A 107 -9.10 13.74 3.66
N GLN A 108 -10.11 14.49 4.06
CA GLN A 108 -10.00 15.91 4.38
C GLN A 108 -10.49 16.10 5.81
N LEU A 109 -9.63 16.64 6.67
CA LEU A 109 -9.96 16.90 8.07
C LEU A 109 -10.48 18.31 8.19
N ALA A 110 -11.68 18.46 8.74
CA ALA A 110 -12.32 19.75 8.95
C ALA A 110 -12.36 20.09 10.45
N PRO A 111 -12.38 21.38 10.81
CA PRO A 111 -12.67 21.79 12.18
C PRO A 111 -14.04 21.29 12.65
N ALA A 112 -14.25 21.33 13.97
CA ALA A 112 -15.50 20.92 14.62
C ALA A 112 -15.89 19.45 14.37
N GLU A 113 -14.94 18.53 14.63
CA GLU A 113 -15.21 17.09 14.64
C GLU A 113 -15.71 16.54 13.31
N ARG A 114 -15.30 17.14 12.18
CA ARG A 114 -15.74 16.72 10.84
C ARG A 114 -14.58 16.16 10.03
N ALA A 115 -14.89 15.17 9.20
CA ALA A 115 -13.97 14.65 8.21
C ALA A 115 -14.73 14.30 6.94
N ASN A 116 -14.11 14.48 5.79
CA ASN A 116 -14.65 14.02 4.51
C ASN A 116 -13.74 12.93 3.96
N VAL A 117 -14.34 11.87 3.43
CA VAL A 117 -13.62 10.86 2.65
C VAL A 117 -14.05 10.97 1.21
N ILE A 118 -13.09 11.21 0.33
CA ILE A 118 -13.28 11.29 -1.12
C ILE A 118 -12.74 10.01 -1.73
N ALA A 119 -13.54 9.37 -2.56
CA ALA A 119 -13.15 8.21 -3.34
C ALA A 119 -13.37 8.47 -4.83
N SER A 120 -12.38 8.16 -5.65
CA SER A 120 -12.45 8.27 -7.10
C SER A 120 -12.07 6.93 -7.71
N ALA A 121 -12.95 6.35 -8.53
CA ALA A 121 -12.71 5.07 -9.18
C ALA A 121 -13.02 5.14 -10.66
N LEU A 122 -12.24 4.45 -11.48
CA LEU A 122 -12.56 4.29 -12.89
C LEU A 122 -13.90 3.55 -13.02
N ALA A 123 -14.85 4.13 -13.74
CA ALA A 123 -16.24 3.69 -13.71
C ALA A 123 -16.43 2.30 -14.32
N LYS A 124 -15.70 1.98 -15.39
CA LYS A 124 -15.88 0.73 -16.13
C LYS A 124 -15.47 -0.53 -15.36
N PRO A 125 -14.27 -0.62 -14.74
CA PRO A 125 -13.92 -1.77 -13.90
C PRO A 125 -14.94 -2.00 -12.78
N LEU A 126 -15.35 -0.92 -12.11
CA LEU A 126 -16.34 -0.97 -11.02
C LEU A 126 -17.71 -1.45 -11.52
N ALA A 127 -18.22 -0.86 -12.61
CA ALA A 127 -19.49 -1.23 -13.20
C ALA A 127 -19.49 -2.68 -13.69
N LYS A 128 -18.38 -3.14 -14.28
CA LYS A 128 -18.21 -4.53 -14.73
C LYS A 128 -18.23 -5.50 -13.55
N GLN A 129 -17.50 -5.20 -12.47
CA GLN A 129 -17.50 -6.03 -11.26
C GLN A 129 -18.90 -6.14 -10.64
N LEU A 130 -19.62 -5.02 -10.50
CA LEU A 130 -20.99 -5.04 -10.00
C LEU A 130 -21.94 -5.81 -10.93
N TYR A 131 -21.81 -5.63 -12.24
CA TYR A 131 -22.59 -6.40 -13.21
C TYR A 131 -22.35 -7.90 -13.05
N GLU A 132 -21.10 -8.34 -13.00
CA GLU A 132 -20.76 -9.76 -12.83
C GLU A 132 -21.27 -10.34 -11.52
N GLN A 133 -21.23 -9.56 -10.44
CA GLN A 133 -21.73 -9.94 -9.12
C GLN A 133 -23.27 -10.12 -9.10
N TYR A 134 -24.02 -9.20 -9.72
CA TYR A 134 -25.48 -9.16 -9.61
C TYR A 134 -26.23 -9.67 -10.85
N ARG A 135 -25.55 -9.96 -11.98
CA ARG A 135 -26.22 -10.33 -13.25
C ARG A 135 -27.24 -11.46 -13.10
N ASN A 136 -26.95 -12.45 -12.26
CA ASN A 136 -27.81 -13.61 -12.09
C ASN A 136 -29.12 -13.26 -11.35
N GLN A 137 -29.12 -12.19 -10.56
CA GLN A 137 -30.28 -11.68 -9.82
C GLN A 137 -31.12 -10.69 -10.65
N LEU A 138 -30.55 -10.14 -11.72
CA LEU A 138 -31.23 -9.18 -12.59
C LEU A 138 -32.18 -9.88 -13.58
N GLN A 139 -33.34 -9.26 -13.80
CA GLN A 139 -34.27 -9.61 -14.88
C GLN A 139 -33.62 -9.38 -16.26
N PRO A 140 -34.04 -10.07 -17.34
CA PRO A 140 -33.41 -9.99 -18.67
C PRO A 140 -33.30 -8.56 -19.24
N TRP A 141 -34.34 -7.74 -19.03
CA TRP A 141 -34.33 -6.34 -19.46
C TRP A 141 -33.31 -5.49 -18.67
N ALA A 142 -33.18 -5.75 -17.37
CA ALA A 142 -32.24 -5.04 -16.50
C ALA A 142 -30.79 -5.42 -16.80
N ARG A 143 -30.52 -6.68 -17.19
CA ARG A 143 -29.20 -7.11 -17.67
C ARG A 143 -28.78 -6.33 -18.92
N SER A 144 -29.69 -6.20 -19.88
CA SER A 144 -29.43 -5.47 -21.13
C SER A 144 -29.13 -3.98 -20.88
N LEU A 145 -29.79 -3.38 -19.89
CA LEU A 145 -29.48 -2.00 -19.47
C LEU A 145 -28.14 -1.92 -18.75
N ALA A 146 -27.85 -2.84 -17.83
CA ALA A 146 -26.58 -2.88 -17.10
C ALA A 146 -25.39 -3.03 -18.04
N GLU A 147 -25.47 -3.87 -19.07
CA GLU A 147 -24.44 -4.01 -20.10
C GLU A 147 -24.19 -2.70 -20.86
N LYS A 148 -25.26 -1.96 -21.19
CA LYS A 148 -25.14 -0.64 -21.83
C LYS A 148 -24.49 0.39 -20.90
N VAL A 149 -24.79 0.34 -19.60
CA VAL A 149 -24.15 1.19 -18.59
C VAL A 149 -22.65 0.87 -18.47
N VAL A 150 -22.28 -0.42 -18.47
CA VAL A 150 -20.87 -0.84 -18.49
C VAL A 150 -20.17 -0.36 -19.76
N ALA A 151 -20.82 -0.41 -20.92
CA ALA A 151 -20.25 0.12 -22.16
C ALA A 151 -20.06 1.66 -22.10
N ALA A 152 -21.08 2.37 -21.62
CA ALA A 152 -21.11 3.84 -21.53
C ALA A 152 -20.16 4.43 -20.47
N SER A 153 -19.71 3.64 -19.50
CA SER A 153 -18.77 4.07 -18.44
C SER A 153 -17.29 4.06 -18.88
N THR A 154 -17.01 3.77 -20.16
CA THR A 154 -15.64 3.79 -20.69
C THR A 154 -15.03 5.20 -20.60
N GLY A 155 -13.87 5.32 -19.95
CA GLY A 155 -13.15 6.60 -19.79
C GLY A 155 -13.82 7.59 -18.84
N ARG A 156 -14.77 7.14 -18.03
CA ARG A 156 -15.48 7.94 -17.02
C ARG A 156 -15.06 7.56 -15.61
N TRP A 157 -15.35 8.44 -14.65
CA TRP A 157 -15.05 8.27 -13.24
C TRP A 157 -16.32 8.23 -12.40
N VAL A 158 -16.30 7.43 -11.35
CA VAL A 158 -17.27 7.51 -10.26
C VAL A 158 -16.58 8.19 -9.10
N ASN A 159 -17.07 9.37 -8.72
CA ASN A 159 -16.62 10.08 -7.53
C ASN A 159 -17.63 9.87 -6.40
N ALA A 160 -17.14 9.61 -5.20
CA ALA A 160 -17.96 9.51 -4.00
C ALA A 160 -17.36 10.40 -2.91
N GLN A 161 -18.21 11.14 -2.21
CA GLN A 161 -17.85 11.94 -1.05
C GLN A 161 -18.68 11.46 0.13
N LEU A 162 -18.03 11.11 1.22
CA LEU A 162 -18.65 10.74 2.48
C LEU A 162 -18.34 11.83 3.49
N GLU A 163 -19.37 12.53 3.95
CA GLU A 163 -19.28 13.50 5.03
C GLU A 163 -19.45 12.75 6.36
N LEU A 164 -18.44 12.86 7.24
CA LEU A 164 -18.35 12.15 8.50
C LEU A 164 -18.31 13.12 9.69
N THR A 165 -18.96 12.71 10.77
CA THR A 165 -18.80 13.32 12.09
C THR A 165 -17.98 12.37 12.98
N VAL A 166 -17.02 12.92 13.72
CA VAL A 166 -16.09 12.22 14.61
C VAL A 166 -16.40 12.57 16.06
N ASN A 167 -17.27 11.79 16.70
CA ASN A 167 -17.64 11.99 18.10
C ASN A 167 -16.68 11.22 19.02
N ALA A 168 -15.80 11.95 19.71
CA ALA A 168 -14.80 11.38 20.61
C ALA A 168 -15.39 10.72 21.87
N ASP A 169 -16.59 11.13 22.28
CA ASP A 169 -17.29 10.66 23.48
C ASP A 169 -18.24 9.48 23.18
N ALA A 170 -18.29 9.03 21.93
CA ALA A 170 -19.07 7.86 21.53
C ALA A 170 -18.53 6.56 22.15
N GLU A 171 -19.39 5.54 22.22
CA GLU A 171 -18.98 4.18 22.61
C GLU A 171 -17.82 3.69 21.73
N GLN A 172 -16.96 2.86 22.31
CA GLN A 172 -15.80 2.32 21.63
C GLN A 172 -16.18 1.66 20.29
N GLY A 173 -15.53 2.10 19.22
CA GLY A 173 -15.77 1.62 17.85
C GLY A 173 -16.89 2.34 17.11
N LYS A 174 -17.57 3.31 17.73
CA LYS A 174 -18.66 4.11 17.12
C LYS A 174 -18.34 5.60 17.00
N TRP A 175 -17.07 5.98 17.00
CA TRP A 175 -16.65 7.38 16.89
C TRP A 175 -17.02 8.03 15.54
N LEU A 176 -17.08 7.25 14.46
CA LEU A 176 -17.40 7.75 13.12
C LEU A 176 -18.87 7.53 12.79
N SER A 177 -19.56 8.60 12.40
CA SER A 177 -20.92 8.56 11.87
C SER A 177 -20.96 9.18 10.47
N VAL A 178 -21.57 8.48 9.51
CA VAL A 178 -21.79 9.00 8.16
C VAL A 178 -23.05 9.86 8.15
N GLU A 179 -22.89 11.15 7.90
CA GLU A 179 -24.00 12.10 7.79
C GLU A 179 -24.62 12.05 6.40
N LYS A 180 -23.75 12.14 5.39
CA LYS A 180 -24.16 12.31 4.00
C LYS A 180 -23.20 11.65 3.05
N ILE A 181 -23.76 11.04 2.02
CA ILE A 181 -23.02 10.50 0.88
C ILE A 181 -23.43 11.27 -0.36
N LYS A 182 -22.45 11.67 -1.17
CA LYS A 182 -22.65 12.23 -2.51
C LYS A 182 -21.96 11.33 -3.52
N LEU A 183 -22.70 10.87 -4.53
CA LEU A 183 -22.18 10.04 -5.63
C LEU A 183 -22.26 10.84 -6.93
N GLY A 184 -21.11 11.18 -7.49
CA GLY A 184 -20.98 12.14 -8.59
C GLY A 184 -21.62 13.47 -8.21
N SER A 185 -22.63 13.87 -8.97
CA SER A 185 -23.45 15.06 -8.72
C SER A 185 -24.69 14.79 -7.86
N ILE A 186 -24.93 13.55 -7.43
CA ILE A 186 -26.15 13.14 -6.73
C ILE A 186 -25.91 13.12 -5.21
N PRO A 187 -26.42 14.11 -4.44
CA PRO A 187 -26.44 14.03 -2.99
C PRO A 187 -27.53 13.03 -2.55
N LEU A 188 -27.15 12.04 -1.76
CA LEU A 188 -28.11 11.15 -1.10
C LEU A 188 -28.70 11.86 0.12
N ASN A 189 -29.94 11.49 0.46
CA ASN A 189 -30.52 11.94 1.73
C ASN A 189 -29.86 11.21 2.92
N GLU A 190 -30.06 11.72 4.13
CA GLU A 190 -29.40 11.18 5.32
C GLU A 190 -29.79 9.73 5.62
N SER A 191 -31.07 9.36 5.45
CA SER A 191 -31.54 7.99 5.72
C SER A 191 -30.83 6.98 4.82
N LEU A 192 -30.79 7.26 3.51
CA LEU A 192 -30.14 6.39 2.53
C LEU A 192 -28.62 6.37 2.74
N SER A 193 -28.03 7.51 3.10
CA SER A 193 -26.60 7.59 3.43
C SER A 193 -26.25 6.68 4.60
N ARG A 194 -27.02 6.73 5.68
CA ARG A 194 -26.85 5.87 6.86
C ARG A 194 -27.07 4.39 6.55
N ASP A 195 -28.10 4.06 5.77
CA ASP A 195 -28.39 2.67 5.39
C ASP A 195 -27.28 2.05 4.52
N ILE A 196 -26.77 2.81 3.54
CA ILE A 196 -25.65 2.41 2.69
C ILE A 196 -24.39 2.24 3.54
N ALA A 197 -24.05 3.22 4.38
CA ALA A 197 -22.90 3.15 5.26
C ALA A 197 -22.94 1.92 6.18
N ALA A 198 -24.07 1.66 6.81
CA ALA A 198 -24.26 0.51 7.68
C ALA A 198 -24.11 -0.82 6.92
N ARG A 199 -24.60 -0.90 5.68
CA ARG A 199 -24.44 -2.09 4.84
C ARG A 199 -22.99 -2.31 4.43
N VAL A 200 -22.31 -1.26 3.95
CA VAL A 200 -20.90 -1.31 3.57
C VAL A 200 -20.04 -1.74 4.76
N LEU A 201 -20.28 -1.16 5.94
CA LEU A 201 -19.55 -1.53 7.15
C LEU A 201 -19.76 -3.01 7.55
N ARG A 202 -20.98 -3.54 7.41
CA ARG A 202 -21.25 -4.96 7.63
C ARG A 202 -20.53 -5.86 6.63
N GLU A 203 -20.46 -5.47 5.36
CA GLU A 203 -19.76 -6.23 4.34
C GLU A 203 -18.24 -6.20 4.57
N ILE A 204 -17.67 -5.04 4.92
CA ILE A 204 -16.24 -4.90 5.26
C ILE A 204 -15.88 -5.72 6.49
N THR A 205 -16.72 -5.74 7.53
CA THR A 205 -16.42 -6.47 8.77
C THR A 205 -16.46 -7.99 8.63
N GLN A 206 -17.06 -8.52 7.55
CA GLN A 206 -17.11 -9.96 7.25
C GLN A 206 -15.99 -10.43 6.31
N ARG A 207 -15.21 -9.50 5.75
CA ARG A 207 -14.14 -9.81 4.81
C ARG A 207 -12.90 -10.33 5.55
N GLU A 208 -12.44 -11.52 5.18
CA GLU A 208 -11.22 -12.12 5.74
C GLU A 208 -9.98 -11.25 5.47
N ASP A 209 -9.92 -10.56 4.32
CA ASP A 209 -8.80 -9.67 4.00
C ASP A 209 -8.77 -8.38 4.85
N MET A 210 -9.85 -8.10 5.57
CA MET A 210 -9.98 -6.94 6.48
C MET A 210 -9.78 -7.30 7.95
N ALA A 211 -9.54 -8.57 8.28
CA ALA A 211 -9.48 -9.05 9.67
C ALA A 211 -8.51 -8.23 10.54
N LEU A 212 -7.38 -7.84 9.96
CA LEU A 212 -6.31 -7.09 10.63
C LEU A 212 -6.71 -5.64 10.89
N ALA A 213 -7.28 -4.95 9.90
CA ALA A 213 -7.83 -3.61 10.06
C ALA A 213 -8.93 -3.58 11.14
N ILE A 214 -9.78 -4.61 11.17
CA ILE A 214 -10.85 -4.76 12.17
C ILE A 214 -10.26 -5.00 13.58
N GLU A 215 -9.21 -5.80 13.70
CA GLU A 215 -8.51 -6.00 14.98
C GLU A 215 -7.88 -4.70 15.48
N SER A 216 -7.20 -3.95 14.61
CA SER A 216 -6.64 -2.63 14.94
C SER A 216 -7.70 -1.61 15.34
N TRP A 217 -8.86 -1.60 14.66
CA TRP A 217 -9.99 -0.74 15.01
C TRP A 217 -10.50 -1.00 16.44
N LYS A 218 -10.53 -2.25 16.89
CA LYS A 218 -10.92 -2.63 18.27
C LYS A 218 -9.92 -2.18 19.32
N ASN A 219 -8.66 -1.97 18.94
CA ASN A 219 -7.61 -1.53 19.86
C ASN A 219 -7.64 -0.01 20.09
N LEU A 220 -8.39 0.74 19.29
CA LEU A 220 -8.64 2.15 19.52
C LEU A 220 -9.42 2.34 20.83
N ARG A 221 -9.14 3.46 21.51
CA ARG A 221 -9.77 3.93 22.75
C ARG A 221 -10.43 5.28 22.57
N ARG A 222 -9.85 6.13 21.73
CA ARG A 222 -10.40 7.44 21.40
C ARG A 222 -10.00 7.85 19.99
N LEU A 223 -10.90 8.53 19.31
CA LEU A 223 -10.68 9.15 18.01
C LEU A 223 -11.27 10.56 18.07
N SER A 224 -10.45 11.59 17.88
CA SER A 224 -10.91 12.98 17.81
C SER A 224 -10.26 13.72 16.65
N VAL A 225 -10.96 14.75 16.15
CA VAL A 225 -10.42 15.69 15.17
C VAL A 225 -10.39 17.08 15.79
N GLU A 226 -9.19 17.63 15.97
CA GLU A 226 -8.92 18.93 16.59
C GLU A 226 -8.01 19.73 15.66
N ASP A 227 -8.38 20.98 15.33
CA ASP A 227 -7.58 21.88 14.48
C ASP A 227 -7.03 21.23 13.21
N THR A 228 -7.88 20.48 12.47
CA THR A 228 -7.52 19.72 11.25
C THR A 228 -6.48 18.60 11.46
N LYS A 229 -6.31 18.16 12.70
CA LYS A 229 -5.47 17.03 13.07
C LYS A 229 -6.31 15.92 13.67
N LEU A 230 -5.99 14.68 13.30
CA LEU A 230 -6.59 13.49 13.85
C LEU A 230 -5.78 13.03 15.06
N SER A 231 -6.41 12.97 16.23
CA SER A 231 -5.82 12.38 17.43
C SER A 231 -6.40 10.99 17.62
N VAL A 232 -5.51 9.99 17.74
CA VAL A 232 -5.87 8.59 17.91
C VAL A 232 -5.24 8.07 19.20
N GLU A 233 -6.06 7.54 20.09
CA GLU A 233 -5.60 6.83 21.29
C GLU A 233 -5.89 5.35 21.14
N PHE A 234 -4.91 4.49 21.46
CA PHE A 234 -5.04 3.05 21.29
C PHE A 234 -4.16 2.27 22.27
N VAL A 235 -4.51 1.01 22.48
CA VAL A 235 -3.74 0.06 23.30
C VAL A 235 -3.05 -0.95 22.39
N ILE A 236 -1.75 -1.14 22.57
CA ILE A 236 -1.02 -2.21 21.90
C ILE A 236 -1.30 -3.51 22.65
N PRO A 237 -1.88 -4.54 22.03
CA PRO A 237 -2.15 -5.80 22.71
C PRO A 237 -0.83 -6.50 23.09
N GLU A 238 -0.63 -6.75 24.38
CA GLU A 238 0.49 -7.53 24.90
C GLU A 238 0.33 -9.01 24.55
N ARG A 239 0.73 -9.41 23.34
CA ARG A 239 0.93 -10.83 23.04
C ARG A 239 2.34 -11.25 23.52
N GLY A 240 2.48 -11.38 24.84
CA GLY A 240 3.59 -12.06 25.51
C GLY A 240 4.99 -11.48 25.29
N GLY A 241 5.38 -10.49 26.10
CA GLY A 241 6.78 -10.24 26.50
C GLY A 241 7.76 -9.68 25.46
N GLU A 242 7.46 -9.76 24.17
CA GLU A 242 8.14 -9.02 23.11
C GLU A 242 7.07 -8.13 22.46
N LEU A 243 7.37 -6.84 22.25
CA LEU A 243 6.51 -5.93 21.48
C LEU A 243 6.04 -6.67 20.22
N ALA A 244 4.77 -7.06 20.21
CA ALA A 244 4.22 -7.90 19.16
C ALA A 244 4.09 -7.07 17.88
N LEU A 245 5.19 -6.99 17.14
CA LEU A 245 5.27 -6.55 15.76
C LEU A 245 4.28 -7.27 14.86
N GLY A 246 3.73 -8.41 15.29
CA GLY A 246 2.57 -9.05 14.68
C GLY A 246 1.37 -8.11 14.48
N GLY A 247 1.25 -6.97 15.18
CA GLY A 247 0.25 -5.93 14.91
C GLY A 247 0.61 -4.96 13.77
N ILE A 248 1.88 -4.57 13.62
CA ILE A 248 2.34 -3.62 12.57
C ILE A 248 2.71 -4.38 11.29
N GLU A 249 3.35 -5.53 11.42
CA GLU A 249 3.62 -6.46 10.32
C GLU A 249 2.31 -6.94 9.69
N SER A 250 1.28 -7.19 10.48
CA SER A 250 -0.03 -7.54 9.92
C SER A 250 -0.72 -6.35 9.24
N LEU A 251 -0.47 -5.11 9.67
CA LEU A 251 -0.96 -3.92 8.96
C LEU A 251 -0.21 -3.65 7.65
N VAL A 252 1.03 -4.12 7.51
CA VAL A 252 1.85 -3.90 6.32
C VAL A 252 1.79 -5.09 5.33
N LEU A 253 1.61 -6.31 5.82
CA LEU A 253 1.64 -7.55 5.04
C LEU A 253 0.24 -7.97 4.57
N LYS A 254 0.15 -8.54 3.36
CA LYS A 254 -1.10 -9.06 2.81
C LYS A 254 -1.54 -10.35 3.52
N PRO A 255 -2.86 -10.65 3.58
CA PRO A 255 -3.34 -11.96 4.00
C PRO A 255 -2.68 -13.09 3.16
N GLY A 256 -2.05 -14.07 3.82
CA GLY A 256 -1.29 -15.17 3.19
C GLY A 256 0.21 -14.90 2.98
N GLU A 257 0.67 -13.65 3.12
CA GLU A 257 2.08 -13.31 2.99
C GLU A 257 2.93 -13.84 4.15
N GLN A 258 2.38 -13.87 5.37
CA GLN A 258 3.04 -14.46 6.54
C GLN A 258 3.32 -15.96 6.34
N GLU A 259 2.42 -16.69 5.70
CA GLU A 259 2.61 -18.10 5.39
C GLU A 259 3.75 -18.30 4.40
N LEU A 260 3.81 -17.48 3.34
CA LEU A 260 4.92 -17.47 2.39
C LEU A 260 6.25 -17.14 3.08
N ILE A 261 6.30 -16.11 3.92
CA ILE A 261 7.51 -15.75 4.70
C ILE A 261 7.97 -16.93 5.57
N ASN A 262 7.04 -17.65 6.19
CA ASN A 262 7.35 -18.84 6.99
C ASN A 262 7.86 -20.01 6.14
N ILE A 263 7.39 -20.16 4.90
CA ILE A 263 7.94 -21.13 3.93
C ILE A 263 9.39 -20.79 3.60
N TYR A 264 9.69 -19.52 3.28
CA TYR A 264 11.06 -19.08 2.99
C TYR A 264 11.97 -19.10 4.21
N SER A 265 11.46 -18.81 5.40
CA SER A 265 12.22 -18.89 6.65
C SER A 265 12.66 -20.33 6.95
N ARG A 266 11.79 -21.32 6.68
CA ARG A 266 12.14 -22.74 6.77
C ARG A 266 13.17 -23.15 5.71
N GLN A 267 13.00 -22.68 4.47
CA GLN A 267 13.98 -22.93 3.41
C GLN A 267 15.36 -22.34 3.75
N LEU A 268 15.38 -21.12 4.28
CA LEU A 268 16.59 -20.45 4.75
C LEU A 268 17.28 -21.22 5.89
N ALA A 269 16.52 -21.83 6.80
CA ALA A 269 17.07 -22.63 7.89
C ALA A 269 17.79 -23.91 7.41
N ALA A 270 17.46 -24.40 6.21
CA ALA A 270 18.12 -25.55 5.57
C ALA A 270 19.39 -25.17 4.79
N LEU A 271 19.68 -23.87 4.62
CA LEU A 271 20.86 -23.36 3.94
C LEU A 271 22.01 -23.09 4.94
N PRO A 272 23.25 -22.85 4.46
CA PRO A 272 24.37 -22.53 5.34
C PRO A 272 24.04 -21.38 6.29
N ARG A 273 24.33 -21.54 7.58
CA ARG A 273 23.99 -20.54 8.61
C ARG A 273 24.87 -19.29 8.57
N SER A 274 26.00 -19.34 7.86
CA SER A 274 26.93 -18.24 7.65
C SER A 274 27.76 -18.47 6.37
N GLY A 275 28.44 -17.41 5.89
CA GLY A 275 29.31 -17.46 4.70
C GLY A 275 28.89 -16.49 3.60
N ALA A 276 29.34 -16.69 2.37
CA ALA A 276 29.01 -15.78 1.27
C ALA A 276 27.49 -15.75 1.00
N LEU A 277 26.89 -14.55 0.92
CA LEU A 277 25.46 -14.35 0.72
C LEU A 277 24.97 -15.03 -0.56
N VAL A 278 25.81 -15.11 -1.61
CA VAL A 278 25.47 -15.80 -2.86
C VAL A 278 25.14 -17.28 -2.68
N LYS A 279 25.69 -17.94 -1.66
CA LYS A 279 25.38 -19.34 -1.33
C LYS A 279 23.98 -19.52 -0.73
N VAL A 280 23.32 -18.42 -0.38
CA VAL A 280 21.97 -18.40 0.19
C VAL A 280 20.97 -17.76 -0.76
N ILE A 281 21.28 -16.58 -1.31
CA ILE A 281 20.41 -15.87 -2.27
C ILE A 281 20.11 -16.73 -3.50
N ALA A 282 21.12 -17.39 -4.08
CA ALA A 282 20.92 -18.16 -5.30
C ALA A 282 19.94 -19.34 -5.13
N PRO A 283 20.11 -20.25 -4.15
CA PRO A 283 19.16 -21.34 -3.94
C PRO A 283 17.78 -20.85 -3.48
N LEU A 284 17.67 -19.71 -2.78
CA LEU A 284 16.37 -19.14 -2.45
C LEU A 284 15.63 -18.64 -3.69
N PHE A 285 16.29 -17.91 -4.60
CA PHE A 285 15.65 -17.47 -5.85
C PHE A 285 15.36 -18.63 -6.81
N GLU A 286 16.16 -19.70 -6.76
CA GLU A 286 15.84 -20.94 -7.46
C GLU A 286 14.55 -21.57 -6.90
N PHE A 287 14.42 -21.65 -5.58
CA PHE A 287 13.20 -22.12 -4.93
C PHE A 287 11.99 -21.24 -5.26
N ALA A 288 12.15 -19.92 -5.26
CA ALA A 288 11.10 -18.98 -5.68
C ALA A 288 10.68 -19.19 -7.14
N ALA A 289 11.63 -19.42 -8.05
CA ALA A 289 11.34 -19.71 -9.45
C ALA A 289 10.54 -21.02 -9.61
N GLN A 290 10.81 -22.04 -8.79
CA GLN A 290 10.07 -23.30 -8.80
C GLN A 290 8.63 -23.10 -8.29
N ARG A 291 8.48 -22.41 -7.15
CA ARG A 291 7.16 -22.13 -6.56
C ARG A 291 6.29 -21.24 -7.43
N SER A 292 6.89 -20.26 -8.10
CA SER A 292 6.19 -19.35 -9.02
C SER A 292 5.47 -20.07 -10.15
N LYS A 293 5.94 -21.26 -10.56
CA LYS A 293 5.24 -22.10 -11.55
C LYS A 293 3.91 -22.66 -11.02
N GLN A 294 3.83 -22.89 -9.72
CA GLN A 294 2.64 -23.41 -9.05
C GLN A 294 1.71 -22.28 -8.60
N SER A 295 2.25 -21.26 -7.92
CA SER A 295 1.47 -20.14 -7.41
C SER A 295 0.98 -19.19 -8.52
N ARG A 296 1.69 -19.15 -9.66
CA ARG A 296 1.53 -18.14 -10.73
C ARG A 296 1.71 -16.70 -10.24
N ASP A 297 2.35 -16.52 -9.08
CA ASP A 297 2.61 -15.22 -8.47
C ASP A 297 4.10 -15.07 -8.12
N PRO A 298 4.95 -14.75 -9.11
CA PRO A 298 6.38 -14.58 -8.88
C PRO A 298 6.71 -13.36 -8.02
N VAL A 299 5.83 -12.35 -7.99
CA VAL A 299 6.00 -11.14 -7.17
C VAL A 299 5.88 -11.49 -5.69
N ALA A 300 4.83 -12.22 -5.31
CA ALA A 300 4.63 -12.64 -3.91
C ALA A 300 5.74 -13.57 -3.42
N GLU A 301 6.19 -14.51 -4.26
CA GLU A 301 7.28 -15.43 -3.92
C GLU A 301 8.62 -14.69 -3.67
N ASN A 302 8.97 -13.73 -4.54
CA ASN A 302 10.16 -12.91 -4.36
C ASN A 302 10.10 -12.01 -3.13
N ARG A 303 8.95 -11.39 -2.90
CA ARG A 303 8.73 -10.49 -1.77
C ARG A 303 8.89 -11.25 -0.44
N ALA A 304 8.25 -12.41 -0.32
CA ALA A 304 8.35 -13.24 0.88
C ALA A 304 9.79 -13.75 1.14
N LEU A 305 10.53 -14.09 0.07
CA LEU A 305 11.94 -14.45 0.15
C LEU A 305 12.80 -13.33 0.76
N LEU A 306 12.66 -12.12 0.24
CA LEU A 306 13.46 -10.96 0.68
C LEU A 306 13.12 -10.58 2.12
N LEU A 307 11.84 -10.63 2.49
CA LEU A 307 11.38 -10.39 3.87
C LEU A 307 11.89 -11.46 4.85
N ALA A 308 11.91 -12.74 4.45
CA ALA A 308 12.49 -13.81 5.27
C ALA A 308 14.01 -13.64 5.48
N LEU A 309 14.73 -13.16 4.46
CA LEU A 309 16.15 -12.80 4.59
C LEU A 309 16.34 -11.59 5.51
N ALA A 310 15.53 -10.54 5.37
CA ALA A 310 15.58 -9.37 6.24
C ALA A 310 15.34 -9.73 7.71
N ARG A 311 14.36 -10.60 7.99
CA ARG A 311 14.09 -11.13 9.33
C ARG A 311 15.32 -11.80 9.96
N ARG A 312 16.14 -12.49 9.16
CA ARG A 312 17.38 -13.13 9.64
C ARG A 312 18.44 -12.14 10.13
N TYR A 313 18.42 -10.91 9.62
CA TYR A 313 19.26 -9.79 10.06
C TYR A 313 18.59 -8.91 11.12
N GLY A 314 17.54 -9.41 11.78
CA GLY A 314 16.79 -8.64 12.76
C GLY A 314 15.86 -7.60 12.14
N GLY A 315 15.30 -7.86 10.96
CA GLY A 315 14.32 -6.95 10.32
C GLY A 315 13.12 -6.62 11.21
N GLU A 316 12.74 -7.52 12.11
CA GLU A 316 11.73 -7.28 13.16
C GLU A 316 12.22 -6.21 14.15
N GLN A 317 13.51 -6.24 14.48
CA GLN A 317 14.16 -5.27 15.36
C GLN A 317 14.39 -3.91 14.67
N LEU A 318 14.45 -3.83 13.33
CA LEU A 318 14.49 -2.56 12.62
C LEU A 318 13.23 -1.73 12.84
N LEU A 319 12.05 -2.37 12.88
CA LEU A 319 10.80 -1.69 13.21
C LEU A 319 10.76 -1.21 14.66
N THR A 320 11.39 -1.93 15.61
CA THR A 320 11.55 -1.47 17.00
C THR A 320 12.70 -0.45 17.20
N MET A 321 13.66 -0.37 16.26
CA MET A 321 14.66 0.70 16.20
C MET A 321 14.03 2.03 15.73
N MET A 322 13.03 1.98 14.84
CA MET A 322 12.21 3.14 14.49
C MET A 322 11.41 3.66 15.69
N ASP A 323 11.03 2.76 16.60
CA ASP A 323 10.34 3.07 17.85
C ASP A 323 11.36 3.68 18.85
N SER A 324 12.28 2.91 19.41
CA SER A 324 12.94 3.27 20.68
C SER A 324 13.99 4.40 20.65
N GLY A 325 14.47 4.85 19.49
CA GLY A 325 15.61 5.80 19.40
C GLY A 325 16.89 5.29 20.11
N GLN A 326 16.91 4.02 20.54
CA GLN A 326 18.02 3.39 21.25
C GLN A 326 18.75 2.46 20.29
N GLN A 327 19.91 2.91 19.81
CA GLN A 327 20.86 2.10 19.02
C GLN A 327 21.45 0.89 19.78
N ARG A 328 21.03 0.64 21.03
CA ARG A 328 21.69 -0.32 21.94
C ARG A 328 21.33 -1.79 21.66
N PHE A 329 20.22 -2.08 20.99
CA PHE A 329 19.82 -3.46 20.65
C PHE A 329 20.51 -4.04 19.39
N ALA A 330 21.22 -3.22 18.61
CA ALA A 330 21.85 -3.63 17.34
C ALA A 330 23.09 -4.54 17.49
N ARG A 331 23.66 -4.62 18.70
CA ARG A 331 25.02 -5.14 18.90
C ARG A 331 25.14 -6.66 18.85
N ASP A 332 24.04 -7.38 19.12
CA ASP A 332 24.03 -8.85 19.24
C ASP A 332 23.32 -9.57 18.09
N ILE A 333 22.88 -8.84 17.06
CA ILE A 333 22.25 -9.45 15.88
C ILE A 333 23.32 -10.18 15.08
N PRO A 334 23.22 -11.51 14.87
CA PRO A 334 24.18 -12.23 14.06
C PRO A 334 24.22 -11.62 12.66
N LYS A 335 25.42 -11.31 12.16
CA LYS A 335 25.65 -10.94 10.75
C LYS A 335 26.21 -12.16 10.01
N PRO A 336 25.35 -13.13 9.62
CA PRO A 336 25.80 -14.45 9.19
C PRO A 336 26.50 -14.41 7.83
N TYR A 337 26.08 -13.53 6.92
CA TYR A 337 26.54 -13.56 5.54
C TYR A 337 27.47 -12.43 5.17
N THR A 338 28.23 -12.64 4.10
CA THR A 338 29.18 -11.68 3.56
C THR A 338 28.96 -11.44 2.07
N ILE A 339 29.28 -10.23 1.61
CA ILE A 339 29.51 -9.88 0.21
C ILE A 339 30.93 -9.32 0.15
N TYR A 340 31.78 -9.83 -0.74
CA TYR A 340 33.21 -9.51 -0.80
C TYR A 340 33.94 -9.74 0.53
N GLY A 341 33.48 -10.72 1.32
CA GLY A 341 34.03 -10.98 2.67
C GLY A 341 33.52 -10.04 3.77
N ARG A 342 32.77 -8.99 3.43
CA ARG A 342 32.21 -8.00 4.36
C ARG A 342 30.80 -8.35 4.82
N ARG A 343 30.57 -8.30 6.13
CA ARG A 343 29.28 -8.66 6.77
C ARG A 343 28.27 -7.50 6.74
N ASP A 344 28.78 -6.30 6.86
CA ASP A 344 28.11 -5.01 6.75
C ASP A 344 27.46 -4.83 5.38
N LEU A 345 28.15 -5.09 4.27
CA LEU A 345 27.52 -4.99 2.93
C LEU A 345 26.34 -5.93 2.73
N ALA A 346 26.46 -7.17 3.21
CA ALA A 346 25.37 -8.14 3.17
C ALA A 346 24.19 -7.69 4.05
N GLN A 347 24.48 -7.07 5.19
CA GLN A 347 23.45 -6.51 6.07
C GLN A 347 22.74 -5.33 5.39
N HIS A 348 23.49 -4.34 4.88
CA HIS A 348 22.96 -3.17 4.18
C HIS A 348 22.04 -3.55 3.04
N LEU A 349 22.52 -4.40 2.12
CA LEU A 349 21.75 -4.87 0.98
C LEU A 349 20.42 -5.55 1.41
N ILE A 350 20.48 -6.47 2.36
CA ILE A 350 19.31 -7.25 2.77
C ILE A 350 18.31 -6.44 3.59
N LEU A 351 18.80 -5.59 4.50
CA LEU A 351 17.95 -4.75 5.32
C LEU A 351 17.28 -3.64 4.51
N SER A 352 18.00 -2.99 3.60
CA SER A 352 17.44 -1.97 2.70
C SER A 352 16.43 -2.58 1.72
N ALA A 353 16.70 -3.78 1.19
CA ALA A 353 15.72 -4.53 0.42
C ALA A 353 14.46 -4.86 1.24
N GLY A 354 14.60 -5.38 2.45
CA GLY A 354 13.46 -5.71 3.32
C GLY A 354 12.64 -4.49 3.72
N LEU A 355 13.30 -3.40 4.11
CA LEU A 355 12.66 -2.16 4.53
C LEU A 355 11.85 -1.53 3.39
N SER A 356 12.39 -1.51 2.17
CA SER A 356 11.67 -0.97 1.01
C SER A 356 10.42 -1.77 0.61
N LEU A 357 10.32 -3.02 1.06
CA LEU A 357 9.10 -3.81 0.86
C LEU A 357 8.03 -3.46 1.90
N ILE A 358 8.41 -3.03 3.10
CA ILE A 358 7.50 -2.75 4.23
C ILE A 358 7.10 -1.26 4.25
N ALA A 359 8.04 -0.38 3.90
CA ALA A 359 7.85 1.06 3.81
C ALA A 359 7.76 1.52 2.34
N SER A 360 7.40 2.78 2.06
CA SER A 360 7.55 3.31 0.70
C SER A 360 9.05 3.43 0.34
N GLN A 361 9.36 3.41 -0.96
CA GLN A 361 10.73 3.53 -1.46
C GLN A 361 11.45 4.75 -0.88
N ASP A 362 10.76 5.89 -0.85
CA ASP A 362 11.29 7.15 -0.31
C ASP A 362 11.66 6.98 1.18
N VAL A 363 10.84 6.27 1.98
CA VAL A 363 11.11 5.98 3.39
C VAL A 363 12.41 5.19 3.54
N ALA A 364 12.56 4.12 2.77
CA ALA A 364 13.73 3.26 2.85
C ALA A 364 15.02 4.00 2.44
N GLU A 365 14.94 4.84 1.42
CA GLU A 365 16.06 5.69 0.97
C GLU A 365 16.45 6.72 2.04
N LEU A 366 15.48 7.39 2.68
CA LEU A 366 15.80 8.29 3.78
C LEU A 366 16.45 7.55 4.95
N PHE A 367 16.02 6.34 5.29
CA PHE A 367 16.65 5.59 6.38
C PHE A 367 18.12 5.30 6.11
N GLY A 368 18.49 5.02 4.85
CA GLY A 368 19.89 4.93 4.42
C GLY A 368 20.62 6.25 4.65
N ILE A 369 20.11 7.35 4.07
CA ILE A 369 20.71 8.69 4.17
C ILE A 369 20.82 9.17 5.64
N ASP A 370 19.82 8.91 6.48
CA ASP A 370 19.80 9.29 7.89
C ASP A 370 20.83 8.52 8.72
N LYS A 371 21.09 7.24 8.39
CA LYS A 371 22.17 6.48 9.02
C LYS A 371 23.51 7.15 8.68
N GLU A 372 23.73 7.43 7.40
CA GLU A 372 24.96 8.08 6.94
C GLU A 372 25.15 9.47 7.58
N LEU A 373 24.08 10.26 7.70
CA LEU A 373 24.10 11.54 8.40
C LEU A 373 24.33 11.38 9.91
N SER A 374 23.74 10.37 10.54
CA SER A 374 23.97 10.07 11.96
C SER A 374 25.41 9.61 12.22
N ASP A 375 26.00 8.85 11.31
CA ASP A 375 27.39 8.42 11.39
C ASP A 375 28.33 9.64 11.25
N LEU A 376 28.03 10.57 10.34
CA LEU A 376 28.70 11.87 10.23
C LEU A 376 28.64 12.70 11.53
N LEU A 377 27.44 12.85 12.11
CA LEU A 377 27.26 13.56 13.38
C LEU A 377 27.97 12.85 14.55
N GLY A 378 28.17 11.54 14.45
CA GLY A 378 28.98 10.73 15.36
C GLY A 378 30.49 10.78 15.09
N GLY A 379 30.94 11.58 14.11
CA GLY A 379 32.34 11.76 13.73
C GLY A 379 32.90 10.67 12.80
N ARG A 380 32.04 9.88 12.14
CA ARG A 380 32.40 8.90 11.11
C ARG A 380 32.22 9.51 9.72
N SER A 381 32.74 8.88 8.68
CA SER A 381 32.62 9.32 7.28
C SER A 381 31.62 8.45 6.52
N ILE A 382 31.04 8.97 5.42
CA ILE A 382 30.18 8.19 4.53
C ILE A 382 31.03 7.17 3.76
N SER A 383 30.53 5.94 3.62
CA SER A 383 31.16 4.88 2.81
C SER A 383 30.39 4.66 1.51
N ALA A 384 31.08 4.77 0.37
CA ALA A 384 30.55 4.46 -0.96
C ALA A 384 30.03 3.02 -1.04
N TRP A 385 30.72 2.09 -0.38
CA TRP A 385 30.31 0.71 -0.33
C TRP A 385 29.00 0.49 0.44
N ASP A 386 28.81 1.17 1.58
CA ASP A 386 27.56 1.10 2.35
C ASP A 386 26.40 1.70 1.54
N LEU A 387 26.61 2.87 0.92
CA LEU A 387 25.63 3.52 0.06
C LEU A 387 25.29 2.68 -1.18
N LEU A 388 26.28 2.02 -1.80
CA LEU A 388 26.06 1.09 -2.91
C LEU A 388 25.22 -0.11 -2.46
N ALA A 389 25.52 -0.68 -1.29
CA ALA A 389 24.77 -1.81 -0.75
C ALA A 389 23.32 -1.42 -0.45
N ASP A 390 23.07 -0.25 0.11
CA ASP A 390 21.72 0.25 0.40
C ASP A 390 20.90 0.48 -0.89
N LYS A 391 21.45 1.20 -1.87
CA LYS A 391 20.78 1.42 -3.15
C LYS A 391 20.61 0.14 -3.97
N ALA A 392 21.56 -0.79 -3.91
CA ALA A 392 21.43 -2.12 -4.51
C ALA A 392 20.34 -2.98 -3.83
N GLY A 393 20.14 -2.81 -2.52
CA GLY A 393 19.02 -3.43 -1.80
C GLY A 393 17.66 -2.93 -2.30
N LEU A 394 17.53 -1.60 -2.45
CA LEU A 394 16.34 -0.92 -2.96
C LEU A 394 16.02 -1.36 -4.41
N ARG A 395 16.97 -1.09 -5.33
CA ARG A 395 17.50 -2.03 -6.32
C ARG A 395 16.71 -3.30 -6.61
N LEU A 396 17.14 -4.29 -5.83
CA LEU A 396 16.70 -5.66 -5.85
C LEU A 396 15.21 -5.77 -5.52
N ALA A 397 14.74 -5.11 -4.45
CA ALA A 397 13.35 -5.21 -4.01
C ALA A 397 12.36 -4.65 -5.04
N GLU A 398 12.66 -3.48 -5.62
CA GLU A 398 11.89 -2.91 -6.73
C GLU A 398 11.81 -3.89 -7.90
N ASN A 399 12.96 -4.29 -8.44
CA ASN A 399 13.01 -5.16 -9.61
C ASN A 399 12.37 -6.55 -9.34
N ALA A 400 12.45 -7.02 -8.09
CA ALA A 400 11.85 -8.28 -7.66
C ALA A 400 10.33 -8.25 -7.58
N THR A 401 9.72 -7.06 -7.42
CA THR A 401 8.28 -6.91 -7.16
C THR A 401 7.52 -5.99 -8.14
N LEU A 402 8.21 -5.30 -9.04
CA LEU A 402 7.63 -4.34 -9.99
C LEU A 402 6.50 -4.93 -10.86
N SER A 403 6.74 -6.11 -11.44
CA SER A 403 5.77 -6.80 -12.29
C SER A 403 6.10 -8.29 -12.36
N SER A 404 5.16 -9.14 -12.79
CA SER A 404 5.42 -10.58 -12.93
C SER A 404 6.58 -10.89 -13.87
N ALA A 405 6.71 -10.14 -14.97
CA ALA A 405 7.83 -10.28 -15.89
C ALA A 405 9.16 -9.91 -15.22
N SER A 406 9.20 -8.76 -14.54
CA SER A 406 10.41 -8.32 -13.84
C SER A 406 10.82 -9.29 -12.74
N ALA A 407 9.85 -9.76 -11.96
CA ALA A 407 10.04 -10.73 -10.89
C ALA A 407 10.66 -12.05 -11.39
N ILE A 408 10.16 -12.57 -12.51
CA ILE A 408 10.71 -13.78 -13.16
C ILE A 408 12.14 -13.56 -13.64
N ASP A 409 12.46 -12.39 -14.20
CA ASP A 409 13.81 -12.09 -14.67
C ASP A 409 14.80 -11.92 -13.52
N THR A 410 14.34 -11.33 -12.40
CA THR A 410 15.11 -11.29 -11.14
C THR A 410 15.39 -12.72 -10.64
N GLN A 411 14.38 -13.60 -10.59
CA GLN A 411 14.56 -15.02 -10.23
C GLN A 411 15.57 -15.73 -11.12
N LYS A 412 15.48 -15.55 -12.45
CA LYS A 412 16.41 -16.13 -13.42
C LYS A 412 17.85 -15.67 -13.20
N TRP A 413 18.06 -14.40 -12.91
CA TRP A 413 19.41 -13.86 -12.68
C TRP A 413 20.01 -14.42 -11.39
N PHE A 414 19.32 -14.21 -10.27
CA PHE A 414 19.88 -14.52 -8.95
C PHE A 414 19.99 -16.02 -8.68
N SER A 415 19.10 -16.87 -9.22
CA SER A 415 19.26 -18.34 -9.15
C SER A 415 20.55 -18.87 -9.79
N ARG A 416 21.10 -18.13 -10.76
CA ARG A 416 22.35 -18.46 -11.45
C ARG A 416 23.56 -17.71 -10.88
N ALA A 417 23.38 -16.87 -9.86
CA ALA A 417 24.49 -16.19 -9.22
C ALA A 417 25.44 -17.22 -8.56
N ARG A 418 26.74 -17.02 -8.74
CA ARG A 418 27.82 -17.84 -8.17
C ARG A 418 28.91 -17.00 -7.49
N ARG A 419 28.95 -15.70 -7.75
CA ARG A 419 29.93 -14.74 -7.25
C ARG A 419 29.24 -13.48 -6.73
N ASP A 420 29.89 -12.80 -5.80
CA ASP A 420 29.36 -11.61 -5.12
C ASP A 420 29.07 -10.45 -6.09
N ARG A 421 29.88 -10.29 -7.15
CA ARG A 421 29.65 -9.31 -8.24
C ARG A 421 28.36 -9.46 -9.04
N GLN A 422 27.67 -10.58 -8.87
CA GLN A 422 26.35 -10.81 -9.49
C GLN A 422 25.21 -10.41 -8.56
N ILE A 423 25.53 -10.07 -7.30
CA ILE A 423 24.60 -9.61 -6.28
C ILE A 423 24.79 -8.12 -6.01
N LEU A 424 26.04 -7.68 -5.88
CA LEU A 424 26.41 -6.30 -5.63
C LEU A 424 27.55 -5.94 -6.60
N PRO A 425 27.49 -4.83 -7.36
CA PRO A 425 28.61 -4.40 -8.19
C PRO A 425 29.90 -4.25 -7.38
N ASP A 426 31.04 -4.37 -8.05
CA ASP A 426 32.34 -4.13 -7.44
C ASP A 426 32.73 -2.68 -7.76
N LEU A 427 32.99 -1.85 -6.73
CA LEU A 427 33.45 -0.48 -6.94
C LEU A 427 34.90 -0.41 -7.42
N GLY A 428 35.66 -1.50 -7.29
CA GLY A 428 37.06 -1.54 -7.69
C GLY A 428 38.03 -1.21 -6.55
N ALA A 429 39.32 -1.27 -6.87
CA ALA A 429 40.42 -1.09 -5.90
C ALA A 429 40.62 0.39 -5.50
N GLU A 430 40.07 1.31 -6.28
CA GLU A 430 40.05 2.74 -6.02
C GLU A 430 39.17 3.14 -4.82
N PHE A 431 38.28 2.24 -4.35
CA PHE A 431 37.45 2.42 -3.15
C PHE A 431 37.90 1.48 -2.01
N ASP A 432 39.21 1.20 -1.90
CA ASP A 432 39.77 0.35 -0.84
C ASP A 432 39.77 1.06 0.54
N TYR A 433 39.72 0.26 1.61
CA TYR A 433 39.20 0.58 2.95
C TYR A 433 39.81 1.77 3.75
N SER A 434 40.81 2.47 3.22
CA SER A 434 41.38 3.67 3.85
C SER A 434 40.93 4.98 3.22
N GLU A 435 40.50 4.97 1.95
CA GLU A 435 40.14 6.18 1.18
C GLU A 435 38.63 6.34 0.97
N ASP A 436 37.82 5.32 1.28
CA ASP A 436 36.34 5.35 1.21
C ASP A 436 35.71 6.12 2.38
N LYS A 437 36.02 7.42 2.46
CA LYS A 437 35.58 8.32 3.53
C LYS A 437 35.16 9.67 2.95
N PHE A 438 33.86 9.81 2.70
CA PHE A 438 33.30 11.01 2.09
C PHE A 438 32.63 11.92 3.12
N GLY A 439 32.72 13.22 2.87
CA GLY A 439 31.99 14.25 3.62
C GLY A 439 30.55 14.44 3.12
N PRO A 440 29.69 15.12 3.89
CA PRO A 440 28.31 15.39 3.48
C PRO A 440 28.20 16.16 2.17
N ASP A 441 29.16 17.04 1.88
CA ASP A 441 29.18 17.86 0.66
C ASP A 441 29.44 17.04 -0.62
N GLU A 442 29.90 15.79 -0.48
CA GLU A 442 30.20 14.88 -1.58
C GLU A 442 29.08 13.85 -1.82
N LEU A 443 28.05 13.83 -0.96
CA LEU A 443 26.99 12.81 -0.98
C LEU A 443 26.25 12.76 -2.33
N ASP A 444 25.87 13.92 -2.88
CA ASP A 444 25.14 13.98 -4.17
C ASP A 444 25.98 13.41 -5.33
N GLN A 445 27.28 13.65 -5.33
CA GLN A 445 28.19 13.13 -6.35
C GLN A 445 28.38 11.62 -6.19
N LEU A 446 28.50 11.17 -4.94
CA LEU A 446 28.63 9.77 -4.59
C LEU A 446 27.39 8.96 -4.97
N GLU A 447 26.20 9.52 -4.72
CA GLU A 447 24.94 8.92 -5.15
C GLU A 447 24.87 8.78 -6.67
N LEU A 448 25.19 9.85 -7.41
CA LEU A 448 25.19 9.82 -8.87
C LEU A 448 26.14 8.74 -9.43
N MET A 449 27.33 8.64 -8.85
CA MET A 449 28.29 7.60 -9.20
C MET A 449 27.72 6.20 -8.95
N ILE A 450 27.14 5.96 -7.76
CA ILE A 450 26.56 4.67 -7.40
C ILE A 450 25.42 4.28 -8.35
N GLU A 451 24.55 5.23 -8.71
CA GLU A 451 23.51 4.99 -9.72
C GLU A 451 24.11 4.52 -11.05
N LEU A 452 25.23 5.08 -11.50
CA LEU A 452 25.91 4.64 -12.72
C LEU A 452 26.41 3.19 -12.61
N TYR A 453 26.93 2.76 -11.46
CA TYR A 453 27.33 1.37 -11.22
C TYR A 453 26.11 0.42 -11.22
N LEU A 454 24.99 0.84 -10.64
CA LEU A 454 23.76 0.06 -10.61
C LEU A 454 23.13 -0.09 -11.99
N GLU A 455 23.14 0.97 -12.81
CA GLU A 455 22.63 0.95 -14.19
C GLU A 455 23.41 0.00 -15.10
N GLN A 456 24.70 -0.21 -14.84
CA GLN A 456 25.52 -1.19 -15.56
C GLN A 456 25.25 -2.64 -15.12
N HIS A 457 24.65 -2.84 -13.93
CA HIS A 457 24.39 -4.17 -13.41
C HIS A 457 23.05 -4.73 -13.95
N PRO A 458 23.06 -5.86 -14.70
CA PRO A 458 21.87 -6.31 -15.44
C PRO A 458 20.62 -6.61 -14.59
N ALA A 459 20.82 -6.94 -13.31
CA ALA A 459 19.72 -7.21 -12.38
C ALA A 459 19.34 -6.03 -11.48
N LEU A 460 20.17 -4.99 -11.40
CA LEU A 460 19.96 -3.86 -10.50
C LEU A 460 19.69 -2.54 -11.24
N ARG A 461 19.86 -2.47 -12.57
CA ARG A 461 19.45 -1.31 -13.35
C ARG A 461 17.95 -0.98 -13.20
N LYS A 462 17.58 0.27 -13.42
CA LYS A 462 16.18 0.70 -13.38
C LYS A 462 15.36 0.06 -14.48
N ARG A 463 14.18 -0.42 -14.10
CA ARG A 463 13.20 -1.02 -15.01
C ARG A 463 11.99 -0.12 -15.05
N SER A 464 11.63 0.32 -16.26
CA SER A 464 10.46 1.14 -16.56
C SER A 464 9.21 0.31 -16.75
#